data_AF-A0AA96LTG8-F1
#
_entry.id   AF-A0AA96LTG8-F1
#
_cell.length_a   1.000
_cell.length_b   1.000
_cell.length_c   1.000
_cell.angle_alpha   90.00
_cell.angle_beta   90.00
_cell.angle_gamma   90.00
#
_symmetry.space_group_name_H-M   'P 1'
#
loop_
_entity.id
_entity.type
_entity.pdbx_description
1 polymer ?
#
loop_
_entity_poly.entity_id
_entity_poly.type
_entity_poly.pdbx_seq_one_letter_code
_entity_poly.pdbx_strand_id
1 'polypeptide(L)' 'MRTTESKFDQLPLWAWIGIAVIAITQSTWLYLDARKQGARYPWFWGIWGIIQVPLPTIVYLFAVRKIHRK' A
#
# COMPACT_ATOMS: atom_id res chain seq x y z
N MET A 1 3.41 -33.05 -20.99
CA MET A 1 3.76 -31.98 -20.02
C MET A 1 2.50 -31.16 -19.79
N ARG A 2 1.98 -31.08 -18.56
CA ARG A 2 0.81 -30.23 -18.24
C ARG A 2 1.31 -28.79 -18.20
N THR A 3 0.90 -27.96 -19.15
CA THR A 3 1.06 -26.51 -19.02
C THR A 3 0.17 -26.08 -17.86
N THR A 4 0.77 -25.78 -16.73
CA THR A 4 0.10 -25.06 -15.65
C THR A 4 -0.23 -23.69 -16.18
N GLU A 5 -1.45 -23.52 -16.71
CA GLU A 5 -2.01 -22.22 -17.12
C GLU A 5 -1.98 -21.30 -15.89
N SER A 6 -0.96 -20.45 -15.81
CA SER A 6 -0.82 -19.45 -14.78
C SER A 6 -1.93 -18.41 -14.98
N LYS A 7 -2.97 -18.45 -14.14
CA LYS A 7 -4.09 -17.48 -14.15
C LYS A 7 -3.64 -16.01 -14.09
N PHE A 8 -2.41 -15.75 -13.66
CA PHE A 8 -1.84 -14.41 -13.57
C PHE A 8 -1.52 -13.79 -14.94
N ASP A 9 -1.35 -14.59 -15.99
CA ASP A 9 -1.08 -14.12 -17.36
C ASP A 9 -2.35 -13.63 -18.08
N GLN A 10 -3.53 -13.76 -17.45
CA GLN A 10 -4.81 -13.34 -18.02
C GLN A 10 -5.20 -11.90 -17.69
N LEU A 11 -4.42 -11.19 -16.86
CA LEU A 11 -4.72 -9.79 -16.54
C LEU A 11 -4.36 -8.89 -17.74
N PRO A 12 -5.32 -8.13 -18.29
CA PRO A 12 -5.04 -7.23 -19.40
C PRO A 12 -4.01 -6.17 -18.99
N LEU A 13 -3.19 -5.70 -19.92
CA LEU A 13 -2.15 -4.68 -19.66
C LEU A 13 -2.70 -3.45 -18.93
N TRP A 14 -3.94 -3.05 -19.23
CA TRP A 14 -4.66 -1.98 -18.56
C TRP A 14 -4.88 -2.22 -17.07
N ALA A 15 -5.08 -3.46 -16.63
CA ALA A 15 -5.21 -3.80 -15.22
C ALA A 15 -3.89 -3.55 -14.47
N TRP A 16 -2.75 -3.90 -15.06
CA TRP A 16 -1.43 -3.59 -14.50
C TRP A 16 -1.17 -2.09 -14.40
N ILE A 17 -1.55 -1.32 -15.44
CA ILE A 17 -1.48 0.14 -15.41
C ILE A 17 -2.38 0.70 -14.30
N GLY A 18 -3.61 0.18 -14.16
CA GLY A 18 -4.53 0.58 -13.11
C GLY A 18 -3.97 0.33 -11.71
N ILE A 19 -3.38 -0.84 -11.47
CA ILE A 19 -2.71 -1.17 -10.20
C ILE A 19 -1.57 -0.18 -9.92
N ALA A 20 -0.74 0.14 -10.92
CA ALA A 20 0.35 1.09 -10.76
C ALA A 20 -0.16 2.52 -10.44
N VAL A 21 -1.21 2.99 -11.12
CA VAL A 21 -1.82 4.29 -10.86
C VAL A 21 -2.41 4.35 -9.44
N ILE A 22 -3.11 3.29 -9.02
CA ILE A 22 -3.66 3.19 -7.67
C ILE A 22 -2.53 3.14 -6.63
N ALA A 23 -1.44 2.40 -6.87
CA ALA A 23 -0.24 2.34 -6.02
C ALA A 23 0.42 3.72 -5.83
N ILE A 24 0.56 4.49 -6.91
CA ILE A 24 1.15 5.83 -6.85
C ILE A 24 0.20 6.81 -6.14
N THR A 25 -1.10 6.71 -6.44
CA THR A 25 -2.12 7.57 -5.82
C THR A 25 -2.21 7.32 -4.31
N GLN A 26 -2.25 6.05 -3.88
CA GLN A 26 -2.31 5.70 -2.45
C GLN A 26 -1.02 6.11 -1.72
N SER A 27 0.16 5.92 -2.33
CA SER A 27 1.44 6.34 -1.77
C SER A 27 1.52 7.85 -1.58
N THR A 28 1.08 8.62 -2.59
CA THR A 28 1.06 10.08 -2.56
C THR A 28 0.09 10.60 -1.50
N TRP A 29 -1.08 9.97 -1.38
CA TRP A 29 -2.07 10.35 -0.36
C TRP A 29 -1.55 10.08 1.06
N LEU A 30 -0.90 8.94 1.28
CA LEU A 30 -0.29 8.61 2.58
C LEU A 30 0.87 9.55 2.95
N TYR A 31 1.66 9.97 1.95
CA TYR A 31 2.70 10.98 2.14
C TYR A 31 2.11 12.34 2.56
N LEU A 32 1.03 12.78 1.90
CA LEU A 32 0.35 14.03 2.23
C LEU A 32 -0.34 13.96 3.60
N ASP A 33 -0.97 12.84 3.94
CA ASP A 33 -1.61 12.62 5.22
C ASP A 33 -0.60 12.61 6.38
N ALA A 34 0.51 11.87 6.22
CA ALA A 34 1.61 11.87 7.18
C ALA A 34 2.23 13.26 7.36
N ARG A 35 2.34 14.05 6.28
CA ARG A 35 2.79 15.45 6.35
C ARG A 35 1.82 16.34 7.13
N LYS A 36 0.50 16.15 6.94
CA LYS A 36 -0.55 16.89 7.66
C LYS A 36 -0.60 16.54 9.15
N GLN A 37 -0.33 15.30 9.51
CA GLN A 37 -0.31 14.84 10.91
C GLN A 37 1.01 15.17 11.64
N GLY A 38 1.93 15.89 11.00
CA GLY A 38 3.22 16.27 11.61
C GLY A 38 4.15 15.07 11.82
N ALA A 39 4.01 14.00 11.04
CA ALA A 39 4.90 12.86 11.13
C ALA A 39 6.34 13.30 10.83
N ARG A 40 7.28 12.92 11.70
CA ARG A 40 8.70 13.27 11.57
C ARG A 40 9.35 12.72 10.28
N TYR A 41 8.78 11.67 9.69
CA TYR A 41 9.30 10.99 8.49
C TYR A 41 8.16 10.66 7.50
N PRO A 42 7.64 11.64 6.74
CA PRO A 42 6.54 11.42 5.80
C PRO A 42 6.94 10.52 4.62
N TRP A 43 8.22 10.48 4.25
CA TRP A 43 8.78 9.62 3.19
C TRP A 43 8.65 8.11 3.52
N PHE A 44 8.70 7.76 4.81
CA PHE A 44 8.51 6.38 5.27
C PHE A 44 7.11 5.87 4.90
N TRP A 45 6.08 6.70 5.07
CA TRP A 45 4.70 6.37 4.73
C TRP A 45 4.49 6.25 3.21
N GLY A 46 5.13 7.09 2.40
CA GLY A 46 5.10 6.95 0.93
C GLY A 46 5.64 5.61 0.44
N ILE A 47 6.81 5.18 0.95
CA ILE A 47 7.43 3.89 0.62
C ILE A 47 6.56 2.72 1.13
N TRP A 48 5.93 2.87 2.29
CA TRP A 48 5.02 1.88 2.86
C TRP A 48 3.75 1.66 2.02
N GLY A 49 3.24 2.72 1.38
CA GLY A 49 2.11 2.63 0.46
C GLY A 49 2.41 1.87 -0.85
N ILE A 50 3.68 1.68 -1.20
CA ILE A 50 4.11 0.94 -2.39
C ILE A 50 4.37 -0.54 -2.08
N ILE A 51 4.81 -0.85 -0.85
CA ILE A 51 5.25 -2.20 -0.45
C ILE A 51 4.09 -3.11 -0.06
N GLN A 52 2.90 -2.58 0.30
CA GLN A 52 1.87 -3.38 0.94
C GLN A 52 0.56 -3.58 0.18
N VAL A 53 0.40 -4.82 -0.28
CA VAL A 53 -0.87 -5.57 -0.31
C VAL A 53 -0.56 -6.81 0.55
N PRO A 54 -1.14 -7.02 1.76
CA PRO A 54 -2.45 -6.63 2.26
C PRO A 54 -2.38 -5.73 3.51
N LEU A 55 -2.96 -4.54 3.40
CA LEU A 55 -3.01 -3.47 4.41
C LEU A 55 -3.66 -3.76 5.80
N PRO A 56 -4.52 -4.78 6.04
CA PRO A 56 -5.24 -4.89 7.32
C PRO A 56 -4.32 -5.04 8.55
N THR A 57 -3.21 -5.77 8.41
CA THR A 57 -2.37 -6.18 9.54
C THR A 57 -1.57 -5.02 10.13
N ILE A 58 -1.06 -4.13 9.28
CA ILE A 58 -0.23 -3.00 9.73
C ILE A 58 -1.09 -1.87 10.26
N VAL A 59 -2.26 -1.63 9.67
CA VAL A 59 -3.25 -0.68 10.22
C VAL A 59 -3.72 -1.14 11.58
N TYR A 60 -4.02 -2.44 11.75
CA TYR A 60 -4.36 -3.01 13.05
C TYR A 60 -3.24 -2.79 14.08
N LEU A 61 -1.99 -3.13 13.74
CA LEU A 61 -0.88 -2.93 14.67
C LEU A 61 -0.60 -1.46 14.99
N PHE A 62 -0.78 -0.51 14.07
CA PHE A 62 -0.58 0.91 14.37
C PHE A 62 -1.75 1.51 15.16
N ALA A 63 -2.98 1.30 14.71
CA ALA A 63 -4.18 1.83 15.35
C ALA A 63 -4.37 1.24 16.75
N VAL A 64 -4.22 -0.08 16.89
CA VAL A 64 -4.44 -0.76 18.17
C VAL A 64 -3.26 -0.58 19.12
N ARG A 65 -2.02 -0.51 18.62
CA ARG A 65 -0.82 -0.49 19.49
C ARG A 65 -0.29 0.91 19.83
N LYS A 66 -0.60 1.96 19.05
CA LYS A 66 -0.16 3.35 19.38
C LYS A 66 -1.20 4.23 20.05
N ILE A 67 -2.50 3.94 19.98
CA ILE A 67 -3.54 4.75 20.65
C ILE A 67 -3.73 4.37 22.12
N HIS A 68 -3.18 3.23 22.57
CA HIS A 68 -3.41 2.73 23.93
C HIS A 68 -2.14 2.53 24.77
N ARG A 69 -1.31 3.56 24.91
CA ARG A 69 -0.45 3.74 26.09
C ARG A 69 -0.31 5.24 26.41
N LYS A 70 -1.23 5.73 27.26
CA LYS A 70 -0.90 6.71 28.29
C LYS A 70 0.06 6.09 29.30
#